data_AF-A0A497FIH7-F1
#
_entry.id   AF-A0A497FIH7-F1
#
_cell.length_a   1.000
_cell.length_b   1.000
_cell.length_c   1.000
_cell.angle_alpha   90.00
_cell.angle_beta   90.00
_cell.angle_gamma   90.00
#
_symmetry.space_group_name_H-M   'P 1'
#
loop_
_entity.id
_entity.type
_entity.pdbx_description
1 polymer ?
#
loop_
_entity_poly.entity_id
_entity_poly.type
_entity_poly.pdbx_seq_one_letter_code
_entity_poly.pdbx_strand_id
1 'polypeptide(L)'
;MEDILEALNELIKTIESGIEEGTVPEGSRMYLQRLVRGIRDTIRVIDIVGRENTIQTPISPSARSAMYNLRRAFYAVVGRLSKEKGIDKEKSISEWKNIASKLVDFLNRAGISEAPTKIVLSYNIAEEDGVKYLKFDKAEILYFELEGIKEVKF
;
A
#
# COMPACT_ATOMS: atom_id res chain seq x y z
N MET A 1 -9.03 -3.96 15.12
CA MET A 1 -8.69 -3.10 13.96
C MET A 1 -9.96 -2.62 13.29
N GLU A 2 -10.97 -3.47 13.16
CA GLU A 2 -12.33 -3.09 12.76
C GLU A 2 -12.91 -1.97 13.63
N ASP A 3 -12.86 -2.07 14.95
CA ASP A 3 -13.36 -1.02 15.86
C ASP A 3 -12.73 0.36 15.61
N ILE A 4 -11.43 0.39 15.25
CA ILE A 4 -10.71 1.63 14.95
C ILE A 4 -11.22 2.21 13.64
N LEU A 5 -11.43 1.37 12.62
CA LEU A 5 -11.96 1.80 11.33
C LEU A 5 -13.39 2.32 11.46
N GLU A 6 -14.22 1.67 12.26
CA GLU A 6 -15.58 2.10 12.55
C GLU A 6 -15.59 3.47 13.22
N ALA A 7 -14.83 3.64 14.31
CA ALA A 7 -14.72 4.92 15.01
C ALA A 7 -14.21 6.06 14.11
N LEU A 8 -13.22 5.80 13.24
CA LEU A 8 -12.71 6.83 12.31
C LEU A 8 -13.75 7.20 11.24
N ASN A 9 -14.55 6.24 10.76
CA ASN A 9 -15.63 6.50 9.81
C ASN A 9 -16.79 7.28 10.45
N GLU A 10 -17.17 6.95 11.68
CA GLU A 10 -18.15 7.71 12.45
C GLU A 10 -17.70 9.15 12.69
N LEU A 11 -16.41 9.34 13.00
CA LEU A 11 -15.82 10.66 13.17
C LEU A 11 -15.89 11.50 11.88
N ILE A 12 -15.55 10.90 10.73
CA ILE A 12 -15.71 11.56 9.42
C ILE A 12 -17.17 11.98 9.21
N LYS A 13 -18.11 11.06 9.41
CA LYS A 13 -19.54 11.32 9.20
C LYS A 13 -20.04 12.46 10.08
N THR A 14 -19.66 12.46 11.34
CA THR A 14 -20.04 13.51 12.31
C THR A 14 -19.52 14.88 11.87
N ILE A 15 -18.27 14.96 11.43
CA ILE A 15 -17.67 16.22 10.97
C ILE A 15 -18.33 16.70 9.67
N GLU A 16 -18.57 15.81 8.71
CA GLU A 16 -19.18 16.16 7.42
C GLU A 16 -20.62 16.65 7.59
N SER A 17 -21.44 15.94 8.38
CA SER A 17 -22.80 16.38 8.71
C SER A 17 -22.79 17.74 9.41
N GLY A 18 -21.89 17.96 10.38
CA GLY A 18 -21.80 19.26 11.05
C GLY A 18 -21.39 20.43 10.13
N ILE A 19 -20.60 20.15 9.09
CA ILE A 19 -20.25 21.14 8.05
C ILE A 19 -21.43 21.41 7.13
N GLU A 20 -22.17 20.38 6.71
CA GLU A 20 -23.35 20.50 5.84
C GLU A 20 -24.51 21.23 6.52
N GLU A 21 -24.75 20.91 7.80
CA GLU A 21 -25.81 21.50 8.63
C GLU A 21 -25.45 22.91 9.14
N GLY A 22 -24.21 23.37 8.96
CA GLY A 22 -23.75 24.68 9.44
C GLY A 22 -23.61 24.78 10.96
N THR A 23 -23.53 23.64 11.67
CA THR A 23 -23.36 23.59 13.13
C THR A 23 -21.90 23.78 13.56
N VAL A 24 -20.97 23.71 12.59
CA VAL A 24 -19.54 23.99 12.78
C VAL A 24 -19.25 25.49 12.61
N PRO A 25 -18.48 26.12 13.52
CA PRO A 25 -18.01 27.50 13.36
C PRO A 25 -17.22 27.70 12.06
N GLU A 26 -17.52 28.77 11.32
CA GLU A 26 -16.93 29.03 9.99
C GLU A 26 -15.39 29.08 10.04
N GLY A 27 -14.82 29.70 11.08
CA GLY A 27 -13.37 29.77 11.29
C GLY A 27 -12.68 28.41 11.49
N SER A 28 -13.43 27.36 11.85
CA SER A 28 -12.91 26.00 12.05
C SER A 28 -13.12 25.09 10.83
N ARG A 29 -13.93 25.49 9.86
CA ARG A 29 -14.34 24.66 8.71
C ARG A 29 -13.15 24.13 7.91
N MET A 30 -12.21 25.00 7.57
CA MET A 30 -11.02 24.63 6.79
C MET A 30 -10.14 23.61 7.53
N TYR A 31 -9.99 23.78 8.85
CA TYR A 31 -9.25 22.84 9.70
C TYR A 31 -9.93 21.47 9.73
N LEU A 32 -11.25 21.43 9.96
CA LEU A 32 -12.00 20.18 10.00
C LEU A 32 -11.99 19.44 8.66
N GLN A 33 -12.06 20.16 7.53
CA GLN A 33 -11.90 19.56 6.20
C GLN A 33 -10.50 18.97 5.99
N ARG A 34 -9.45 19.60 6.52
CA ARG A 34 -8.09 19.04 6.50
C ARG A 34 -8.00 17.79 7.38
N LEU A 35 -8.62 17.81 8.56
CA LEU A 35 -8.67 16.65 9.45
C LEU A 35 -9.37 15.46 8.80
N VAL A 36 -10.55 15.67 8.19
CA VAL A 36 -11.29 14.61 7.47
C VAL A 36 -10.43 14.00 6.36
N ARG A 37 -9.71 14.81 5.59
CA ARG A 37 -8.76 14.30 4.58
C ARG A 37 -7.68 13.43 5.21
N GLY A 38 -7.05 13.88 6.29
CA GLY A 38 -6.04 13.10 7.00
C GLY A 38 -6.58 11.78 7.55
N ILE A 39 -7.81 11.76 8.10
CA ILE A 39 -8.45 10.54 8.57
C ILE A 39 -8.69 9.58 7.40
N ARG A 40 -9.20 10.07 6.26
CA ARG A 40 -9.39 9.27 5.04
C ARG A 40 -8.08 8.64 4.54
N ASP A 41 -7.01 9.41 4.52
CA ASP A 41 -5.69 8.92 4.13
C ASP A 41 -5.19 7.85 5.11
N THR A 42 -5.42 8.05 6.41
CA THR A 42 -5.07 7.06 7.46
C THR A 42 -5.84 5.76 7.28
N ILE A 43 -7.16 5.83 7.09
CA ILE A 43 -8.02 4.67 6.82
C ILE A 43 -7.50 3.93 5.58
N ARG A 44 -7.19 4.66 4.50
CA ARG A 44 -6.68 4.07 3.26
C ARG A 44 -5.35 3.36 3.48
N VAL A 45 -4.43 3.93 4.26
CA VAL A 45 -3.17 3.27 4.61
C VAL A 45 -3.43 1.99 5.39
N ILE A 46 -4.30 2.02 6.41
CA ILE A 46 -4.65 0.85 7.22
C ILE A 46 -5.23 -0.26 6.34
N ASP A 47 -6.17 0.07 5.45
CA ASP A 47 -6.75 -0.88 4.50
C ASP A 47 -5.67 -1.49 3.60
N ILE A 48 -4.80 -0.68 3.00
CA ILE A 48 -3.74 -1.17 2.12
C ILE A 48 -2.79 -2.14 2.85
N VAL A 49 -2.32 -1.78 4.04
CA VAL A 49 -1.34 -2.59 4.78
C VAL A 49 -1.95 -3.80 5.49
N GLY A 50 -3.25 -3.78 5.75
CA GLY A 50 -3.96 -4.84 6.48
C GLY A 50 -4.39 -6.05 5.63
N ARG A 51 -4.30 -5.98 4.31
CA ARG A 51 -4.77 -7.07 3.42
C ARG A 51 -3.90 -8.33 3.51
N GLU A 52 -4.56 -9.48 3.70
CA GLU A 52 -3.92 -10.79 3.89
C GLU A 52 -3.15 -11.29 2.66
N ASN A 53 -3.71 -11.14 1.45
CA ASN A 53 -3.12 -11.64 0.20
C ASN A 53 -2.22 -10.58 -0.46
N THR A 54 -1.23 -10.11 0.30
CA THR A 54 -0.28 -9.10 -0.17
C THR A 54 1.17 -9.53 0.02
N ILE A 55 2.04 -9.02 -0.85
CA ILE A 55 3.49 -9.06 -0.72
C ILE A 55 3.93 -7.62 -0.46
N GLN A 56 4.44 -7.36 0.73
CA GLN A 56 4.74 -6.00 1.17
C GLN A 56 6.23 -5.80 1.41
N THR A 57 6.73 -4.62 1.04
CA THR A 57 8.07 -4.18 1.43
C THR A 57 8.04 -3.42 2.75
N PRO A 58 9.19 -3.31 3.47
CA PRO A 58 9.39 -2.22 4.41
C PRO A 58 9.44 -0.88 3.66
N ILE A 59 9.38 0.23 4.41
CA ILE A 59 9.76 1.55 3.87
C ILE A 59 11.24 1.48 3.52
N SER A 60 11.54 1.67 2.24
CA SER A 60 12.89 1.61 1.70
C SER A 60 13.38 3.02 1.38
N PRO A 61 14.69 3.31 1.45
CA PRO A 61 15.23 4.65 1.19
C PRO A 61 14.97 5.18 -0.24
N SER A 62 14.72 4.28 -1.19
CA SER A 62 14.36 4.61 -2.57
C SER A 62 13.39 3.58 -3.15
N ALA A 63 12.74 3.91 -4.26
CA ALA A 63 11.90 2.97 -4.99
C ALA A 63 12.71 1.80 -5.59
N ARG A 64 13.98 2.03 -5.96
CA ARG A 64 14.88 0.95 -6.42
C ARG A 64 15.13 -0.08 -5.31
N SER A 65 15.39 0.40 -4.09
CA SER A 65 15.54 -0.45 -2.91
C SER A 65 14.23 -1.17 -2.57
N ALA A 66 13.08 -0.49 -2.73
CA ALA A 66 11.77 -1.12 -2.56
C ALA A 66 11.55 -2.27 -3.56
N MET A 67 11.87 -2.08 -4.84
CA MET A 67 11.78 -3.15 -5.86
C MET A 67 12.69 -4.34 -5.56
N TYR A 68 13.90 -4.09 -5.04
CA TYR A 68 14.79 -5.17 -4.59
C TYR A 68 14.19 -5.97 -3.42
N ASN A 69 13.65 -5.27 -2.41
CA ASN A 69 12.98 -5.89 -1.28
C ASN A 69 11.72 -6.65 -1.71
N LEU A 70 10.94 -6.10 -2.65
CA LEU A 70 9.75 -6.74 -3.19
C LEU A 70 10.09 -8.05 -3.90
N ARG A 71 11.17 -8.07 -4.70
CA ARG A 71 11.67 -9.29 -5.34
C ARG A 71 11.99 -10.37 -4.30
N ARG A 72 12.69 -10.01 -3.22
CA ARG A 72 13.04 -10.97 -2.15
C ARG A 72 11.79 -11.52 -1.46
N ALA A 73 10.86 -10.65 -1.12
CA ALA A 73 9.59 -11.03 -0.50
C ALA A 73 8.76 -11.94 -1.42
N PHE A 74 8.73 -11.64 -2.72
CA PHE A 74 8.07 -12.46 -3.73
C PHE A 74 8.60 -13.91 -3.74
N TYR A 75 9.92 -14.10 -3.83
CA TYR A 75 10.50 -15.45 -3.85
C TYR A 75 10.23 -16.22 -2.55
N ALA A 76 10.20 -15.53 -1.41
CA ALA A 76 9.83 -16.15 -0.14
C ALA A 76 8.36 -16.61 -0.13
N VAL A 77 7.44 -15.77 -0.62
CA VAL A 77 6.00 -16.10 -0.72
C VAL A 77 5.77 -17.26 -1.68
N VAL A 78 6.40 -17.26 -2.87
CA VAL A 78 6.31 -18.37 -3.83
C VAL A 78 6.87 -19.66 -3.23
N GLY A 79 8.02 -19.58 -2.56
CA GLY A 79 8.63 -20.75 -1.91
C GLY A 79 7.73 -21.38 -0.85
N ARG A 80 7.02 -20.55 -0.07
CA ARG A 80 6.05 -20.97 0.93
C ARG A 80 4.78 -21.55 0.29
N LEU A 81 4.12 -20.79 -0.58
CA LEU A 81 2.83 -21.18 -1.17
C LEU A 81 2.94 -22.40 -2.10
N SER A 82 4.10 -22.63 -2.71
CA SER A 82 4.30 -23.83 -3.52
C SER A 82 4.25 -25.10 -2.65
N LYS A 83 4.70 -25.02 -1.38
CA LYS A 83 4.59 -26.12 -0.41
C LYS A 83 3.20 -26.22 0.20
N GLU A 84 2.58 -25.08 0.54
CA GLU A 84 1.30 -25.05 1.27
C GLU A 84 0.07 -25.24 0.37
N LYS A 85 0.12 -24.73 -0.87
CA LYS A 85 -1.03 -24.63 -1.79
C LYS A 85 -0.77 -25.29 -3.14
N GLY A 86 0.42 -25.85 -3.35
CA GLY A 86 0.78 -26.53 -4.60
C GLY A 86 0.84 -25.60 -5.80
N ILE A 87 1.16 -24.31 -5.60
CA ILE A 87 1.32 -23.40 -6.74
C ILE A 87 2.56 -23.76 -7.57
N ASP A 88 2.44 -23.55 -8.88
CA ASP A 88 3.51 -23.62 -9.85
C ASP A 88 4.42 -22.40 -9.71
N LYS A 89 5.70 -22.67 -9.42
CA LYS A 89 6.71 -21.63 -9.22
C LYS A 89 7.09 -20.95 -10.52
N GLU A 90 7.23 -21.70 -11.61
CA GLU A 90 7.70 -21.17 -12.87
C GLU A 90 6.69 -20.20 -13.47
N LYS A 91 5.41 -20.59 -13.47
CA LYS A 91 4.30 -19.73 -13.89
C LYS A 91 4.16 -18.49 -13.00
N SER A 92 4.32 -18.64 -11.69
CA SER A 92 4.33 -17.47 -10.77
C SER A 92 5.52 -16.53 -11.03
N ILE A 93 6.68 -17.07 -11.39
CA ILE A 93 7.88 -16.29 -11.73
C ILE A 93 7.72 -15.57 -13.07
N SER A 94 7.10 -16.18 -14.08
CA SER A 94 6.82 -15.50 -15.35
C SER A 94 5.87 -14.33 -15.15
N GLU A 95 4.80 -14.51 -14.37
CA GLU A 95 3.88 -13.42 -14.01
C GLU A 95 4.59 -12.29 -13.26
N TRP A 96 5.42 -12.64 -12.28
CA TRP A 96 6.21 -11.66 -11.56
C TRP A 96 7.12 -10.81 -12.47
N LYS A 97 7.79 -11.41 -13.46
CA LYS A 97 8.66 -10.65 -14.39
C LYS A 97 7.88 -9.57 -15.14
N ASN A 98 6.67 -9.90 -15.59
CA ASN A 98 5.78 -8.95 -16.27
C ASN A 98 5.38 -7.79 -15.35
N ILE A 99 5.01 -8.10 -14.12
CA ILE A 99 4.62 -7.10 -13.12
C ILE A 99 5.81 -6.23 -12.69
N ALA A 100 6.98 -6.83 -12.45
CA ALA A 100 8.17 -6.12 -12.05
C ALA A 100 8.58 -5.07 -13.09
N SER A 101 8.52 -5.41 -14.38
CA SER A 101 8.78 -4.46 -15.46
C SER A 101 7.79 -3.28 -15.42
N LYS A 102 6.48 -3.58 -15.32
CA LYS A 102 5.43 -2.55 -15.26
C LYS A 102 5.61 -1.61 -14.06
N LEU A 103 6.01 -2.15 -12.91
CA LEU A 103 6.29 -1.35 -11.71
C LEU A 103 7.48 -0.41 -11.91
N VAL A 104 8.58 -0.91 -12.47
CA VAL A 104 9.75 -0.08 -12.77
C VAL A 104 9.39 1.05 -13.74
N ASP A 105 8.65 0.74 -14.80
CA ASP A 105 8.20 1.73 -15.78
C ASP A 105 7.26 2.77 -15.17
N PHE A 106 6.39 2.35 -14.25
CA PHE A 106 5.53 3.28 -13.51
C PHE A 106 6.35 4.20 -12.61
N LEU A 107 7.25 3.66 -11.78
CA LEU A 107 8.07 4.41 -10.83
C LEU A 107 8.94 5.46 -11.54
N ASN A 108 9.54 5.08 -12.67
CA ASN A 108 10.35 5.97 -13.49
C ASN A 108 9.51 7.09 -14.12
N ARG A 109 8.34 6.76 -14.71
CA ARG A 109 7.46 7.77 -15.31
C ARG A 109 6.86 8.73 -14.28
N ALA A 110 6.61 8.25 -13.07
CA ALA A 110 6.13 9.07 -11.97
C ALA A 110 7.23 9.96 -11.36
N GLY A 111 8.51 9.77 -11.71
CA GLY A 111 9.62 10.57 -11.19
C GLY A 111 9.95 10.32 -9.72
N ILE A 112 9.50 9.18 -9.15
CA ILE A 112 9.66 8.86 -7.72
C ILE A 112 10.75 7.82 -7.45
N SER A 113 11.63 7.55 -8.41
CA SER A 113 12.65 6.50 -8.31
C SER A 113 13.60 6.65 -7.10
N GLU A 114 13.86 7.89 -6.69
CA GLU A 114 14.72 8.23 -5.56
C GLU A 114 13.95 8.49 -4.26
N ALA A 115 12.62 8.52 -4.30
CA ALA A 115 11.81 8.80 -3.11
C ALA A 115 11.80 7.57 -2.18
N PRO A 116 11.86 7.78 -0.86
CA PRO A 116 11.56 6.71 0.09
C PRO A 116 10.21 6.09 -0.21
N THR A 117 10.15 4.76 -0.29
CA THR A 117 9.02 4.05 -0.90
C THR A 117 8.69 2.75 -0.16
N LYS A 118 7.40 2.46 -0.02
CA LYS A 118 6.84 1.14 0.33
C LYS A 118 5.93 0.67 -0.81
N ILE A 119 6.05 -0.60 -1.19
CA ILE A 119 5.20 -1.23 -2.20
C ILE A 119 4.37 -2.32 -1.52
N VAL A 120 3.07 -2.32 -1.80
CA VAL A 120 2.12 -3.37 -1.43
C VAL A 120 1.60 -3.99 -2.71
N LEU A 121 1.95 -5.25 -2.98
CA LEU A 121 1.54 -5.97 -4.17
C LEU A 121 0.47 -7.01 -3.81
N SER A 122 -0.74 -6.80 -4.29
CA SER A 122 -1.88 -7.70 -4.07
C SER A 122 -1.82 -8.87 -5.06
N TYR A 123 -2.18 -10.07 -4.59
CA TYR A 123 -2.22 -11.27 -5.40
C TYR A 123 -3.42 -12.14 -5.08
N ASN A 124 -3.79 -13.00 -6.03
CA ASN A 124 -4.69 -14.11 -5.84
C ASN A 124 -4.02 -15.40 -6.32
N ILE A 125 -4.47 -16.55 -5.81
CA ILE A 125 -4.10 -17.85 -6.36
C ILE A 125 -5.12 -18.17 -7.46
N ALA A 126 -4.70 -18.05 -8.72
CA ALA A 126 -5.51 -18.41 -9.88
C ALA A 126 -5.21 -19.85 -10.29
N GLU A 127 -6.15 -20.48 -11.00
CA GLU A 127 -6.00 -21.82 -11.57
C GLU A 127 -6.34 -21.78 -13.06
N GLU A 128 -5.43 -22.28 -13.89
CA GLU A 128 -5.59 -22.36 -15.35
C GLU A 128 -5.03 -23.71 -15.79
N ASP A 129 -5.82 -24.49 -16.53
CA ASP A 129 -5.47 -25.83 -17.00
C ASP A 129 -5.00 -26.77 -15.86
N GLY A 130 -5.60 -26.64 -14.68
CA GLY A 130 -5.25 -27.39 -13.47
C GLY A 130 -3.95 -26.92 -12.78
N VAL A 131 -3.32 -25.86 -13.28
CA VAL A 131 -2.09 -25.29 -12.72
C VAL A 131 -2.42 -24.05 -11.89
N LYS A 132 -2.15 -24.13 -10.59
CA LYS A 132 -2.31 -23.00 -9.66
C LYS A 132 -1.11 -22.08 -9.71
N TYR A 133 -1.31 -20.76 -9.74
CA TYR A 133 -0.21 -19.79 -9.78
C TYR A 133 -0.60 -18.46 -9.12
N LEU A 134 0.39 -17.62 -8.80
CA LEU A 134 0.13 -16.26 -8.31
C LEU A 134 -0.21 -15.33 -9.46
N LYS A 135 -1.42 -14.77 -9.41
CA LYS A 135 -1.88 -13.71 -10.30
C LYS A 135 -1.95 -12.40 -9.54
N PHE A 136 -1.29 -11.37 -10.05
CA PHE A 136 -1.24 -10.05 -9.41
C PHE A 136 -2.25 -9.11 -10.08
N ASP A 137 -3.01 -8.38 -9.28
CA ASP A 137 -4.08 -7.49 -9.76
C ASP A 137 -3.77 -6.00 -9.54
N LYS A 138 -3.10 -5.67 -8.43
CA LYS A 138 -2.87 -4.29 -8.01
C LYS A 138 -1.57 -4.14 -7.23
N ALA A 139 -0.92 -2.99 -7.42
CA ALA A 139 0.13 -2.53 -6.54
C ALA A 139 -0.20 -1.13 -6.02
N GLU A 140 -0.05 -0.94 -4.72
CA GLU A 140 -0.07 0.37 -4.08
C GLU A 140 1.35 0.80 -3.74
N ILE A 141 1.69 2.02 -4.18
CA ILE A 141 3.01 2.62 -3.98
C ILE A 141 2.82 3.80 -3.03
N LEU A 142 3.33 3.64 -1.82
CA LEU A 142 3.40 4.71 -0.83
C LEU A 142 4.79 5.32 -0.95
N TYR A 143 4.86 6.60 -1.34
CA TYR A 143 6.09 7.36 -1.37
C TYR A 143 6.04 8.45 -0.31
N PHE A 144 7.21 8.81 0.23
CA PHE A 144 7.31 9.70 1.38
C PHE A 144 8.25 10.85 1.07
N GLU A 145 7.96 12.01 1.64
CA GLU A 145 8.80 13.20 1.58
C GLU A 145 9.49 13.43 2.93
N LEU A 146 10.53 14.25 2.92
CA LEU A 146 11.21 14.67 4.14
C LEU A 146 10.29 15.61 4.94
N GLU A 147 9.78 15.14 6.07
CA GLU A 147 8.94 15.96 6.95
C GLU A 147 9.75 16.98 7.77
N GLY A 148 11.03 16.71 8.03
CA GLY A 148 11.90 17.63 8.75
C GLY A 148 13.23 17.02 9.15
N ILE A 149 14.12 17.88 9.67
CA ILE A 149 15.44 17.50 10.16
C ILE A 149 15.50 17.81 11.66
N LYS A 150 15.96 16.85 12.46
CA LYS A 150 16.24 17.03 13.89
C LYS A 150 17.73 16.83 14.12
N GLU A 151 18.35 17.77 14.82
CA GLU A 151 19.76 17.71 15.21
C GLU A 151 19.85 17.41 16.72
N VAL A 152 20.75 16.51 17.09
CA VAL A 152 21.20 16.32 18.47
C VAL A 152 22.72 16.44 18.49
N LYS A 153 23.24 17.18 19.48
CA LYS A 153 24.68 17.33 19.70
C LYS A 153 25.09 16.46 20.88
N PHE A 154 26.24 15.83 20.78
CA PHE A 154 26.86 15.00 21.82
C PHE A 154 28.04 15.74 22.43
#